data_AF-A0A9D1SRZ0-F1
#
_entry.id   AF-A0A9D1SRZ0-F1
#
_cell.length_a   1.000
_cell.length_b   1.000
_cell.length_c   1.000
_cell.angle_alpha   90.00
_cell.angle_beta   90.00
_cell.angle_gamma   90.00
#
_symmetry.space_group_name_H-M   'P 1'
#
loop_
_entity.id
_entity.type
_entity.pdbx_description
1 polymer ?
#
loop_
_entity_poly.entity_id
_entity_poly.type
_entity_poly.pdbx_seq_one_letter_code
_entity_poly.pdbx_strand_id
1 'polypeptide(L)'
;MALHIIDVIKYEGGNDTFVWKHGCEDFNNGSQLIVHETQEAVFFANGAIAATFGPGRYTLDSENYIFIKDLKKTLVTGGEYAFHCEVYFISKTVQMALKWGTDSKVRFLEPELGLPLDIGACGELNLAVSDGKKLVTKLVGTSGGVAWAEGGEAFAKSLQSAFRPMISTMVKSHLAQSIRKERLNILEVDEHLLALSADVGAYVSAGFEEYGLTVPEFYITTIVLPEDDPNFRRLRELQTVQVQTRLARAQSEVRAAQAQSEAEITAARRQIEIEKQTTATETERMAAERALMRERLEGERRRVAAQAEADALRLTGAAEAEVAAMQGKAEAEVMRAQGYDQKDVLQAEVQKAYAEGIGHMGGGSGGSGVVGDMLGLGVGMAAMGTVAPQLADAVRGLAGGAAGQPVRCPACGKELPAGAKFCLECGARVAPAAREVVCPACGKRTPPGKFCTECGAQL
;
A
#
# COMPACT_ATOMS: atom_id res chain seq x y z
N MET A 1 63.72 -53.69 20.27
CA MET A 1 62.31 -53.60 20.66
C MET A 1 62.25 -53.66 22.18
N ALA A 2 61.51 -52.77 22.83
CA ALA A 2 61.31 -52.86 24.28
C ALA A 2 60.18 -53.87 24.55
N LEU A 3 60.44 -54.87 25.39
CA LEU A 3 59.42 -55.80 25.86
C LEU A 3 58.60 -55.11 26.95
N HIS A 4 57.55 -54.40 26.53
CA HIS A 4 56.55 -53.86 27.44
C HIS A 4 55.72 -55.01 28.00
N ILE A 5 55.91 -55.30 29.30
CA ILE A 5 55.21 -56.39 30.01
C ILE A 5 53.71 -56.05 30.18
N ILE A 6 53.37 -54.76 30.14
CA ILE A 6 52.02 -54.21 30.21
C ILE A 6 51.96 -53.08 29.20
N ASP A 7 51.08 -53.19 28.20
CA ASP A 7 50.83 -52.16 27.20
C ASP A 7 49.70 -51.22 27.66
N VAL A 8 49.73 -49.95 27.22
CA VAL A 8 48.68 -48.97 27.53
C VAL A 8 47.96 -48.60 26.23
N ILE A 9 46.78 -49.18 26.05
CA ILE A 9 45.97 -49.11 24.84
C ILE A 9 44.98 -47.95 25.01
N LYS A 10 45.16 -46.89 24.22
CA LYS A 10 44.33 -45.68 24.26
C LYS A 10 44.25 -45.04 22.87
N TYR A 11 43.26 -44.18 22.68
CA TYR A 11 43.18 -43.30 21.51
C TYR A 11 43.88 -41.97 21.78
N GLU A 12 44.73 -41.50 20.86
CA GLU A 12 45.38 -40.18 20.94
C GLU A 12 45.18 -39.33 19.66
N GLY A 13 44.24 -39.73 18.79
CA GLY A 13 43.94 -39.01 17.54
C GLY A 13 42.88 -37.91 17.70
N GLY A 14 42.38 -37.42 16.56
CA GLY A 14 41.40 -36.33 16.48
C GLY A 14 39.94 -36.78 16.59
N ASN A 15 39.04 -35.82 16.85
CA ASN A 15 37.59 -36.07 16.88
C ASN A 15 36.97 -36.27 15.49
N ASP A 16 37.76 -36.22 14.40
CA ASP A 16 37.32 -36.42 13.01
C ASP A 16 37.12 -37.90 12.63
N THR A 17 37.74 -38.79 13.39
CA THR A 17 37.86 -40.21 13.06
C THR A 17 36.74 -41.01 13.75
N PHE A 18 35.75 -41.49 12.97
CA PHE A 18 34.64 -42.30 13.50
C PHE A 18 35.09 -43.65 14.07
N VAL A 19 36.03 -44.34 13.40
CA VAL A 19 36.56 -45.64 13.80
C VAL A 19 38.08 -45.67 13.58
N TRP A 20 38.83 -46.14 14.57
CA TRP A 20 40.28 -46.30 14.51
C TRP A 20 40.71 -47.63 15.11
N LYS A 21 41.45 -48.42 14.34
CA LYS A 21 42.13 -49.64 14.84
C LYS A 21 43.42 -49.22 15.53
N HIS A 22 43.66 -49.75 16.71
CA HIS A 22 44.91 -49.55 17.43
C HIS A 22 46.08 -50.20 16.66
N GLY A 23 47.18 -49.46 16.47
CA GLY A 23 48.30 -49.88 15.62
C GLY A 23 49.19 -50.99 16.19
N CYS A 24 49.08 -51.30 17.49
CA CYS A 24 49.59 -52.55 18.05
C CYS A 24 48.48 -53.60 18.08
N GLU A 25 48.83 -54.80 17.68
CA GLU A 25 48.03 -56.04 17.74
C GLU A 25 48.67 -56.98 18.79
N ASP A 26 47.96 -58.02 19.22
CA ASP A 26 48.47 -59.11 20.09
C ASP A 26 49.04 -58.67 21.45
N PHE A 27 48.21 -57.94 22.20
CA PHE A 27 48.53 -57.36 23.52
C PHE A 27 48.87 -58.39 24.63
N ASN A 28 49.79 -58.00 25.52
CA ASN A 28 50.15 -58.81 26.69
C ASN A 28 49.03 -58.88 27.75
N ASN A 29 48.89 -60.02 28.44
CA ASN A 29 47.89 -60.20 29.50
C ASN A 29 48.16 -59.28 30.70
N GLY A 30 47.19 -58.43 31.07
CA GLY A 30 47.33 -57.38 32.08
C GLY A 30 47.43 -55.97 31.50
N SER A 31 47.49 -55.83 30.17
CA SER A 31 47.49 -54.54 29.46
C SER A 31 46.29 -53.66 29.83
N GLN A 32 46.47 -52.35 29.76
CA GLN A 32 45.53 -51.35 30.26
C GLN A 32 44.80 -50.67 29.10
N LEU A 33 43.52 -50.98 28.92
CA LEU A 33 42.64 -50.29 27.97
C LEU A 33 42.03 -49.06 28.64
N ILE A 34 42.21 -47.87 28.03
CA ILE A 34 41.63 -46.61 28.49
C ILE A 34 40.72 -46.07 27.38
N VAL A 35 39.44 -45.92 27.69
CA VAL A 35 38.39 -45.44 26.78
C VAL A 35 37.89 -44.09 27.27
N HIS A 36 37.90 -43.08 26.40
CA HIS A 36 37.46 -41.72 26.73
C HIS A 36 35.93 -41.61 26.84
N GLU A 37 35.44 -40.58 27.53
CA GLU A 37 34.01 -40.38 27.84
C GLU A 37 33.10 -40.40 26.60
N THR A 38 33.60 -39.88 25.47
CA THR A 38 32.91 -39.81 24.18
C THR A 38 33.18 -41.02 23.26
N GLN A 39 33.69 -42.14 23.79
CA GLN A 39 34.15 -43.28 22.99
C GLN A 39 33.58 -44.64 23.45
N GLU A 40 33.57 -45.57 22.52
CA GLU A 40 33.30 -47.00 22.71
C GLU A 40 34.48 -47.78 22.13
N ALA A 41 35.00 -48.79 22.83
CA ALA A 41 36.07 -49.65 22.31
C ALA A 41 35.57 -51.08 22.08
N VAL A 42 35.62 -51.55 20.84
CA VAL A 42 35.25 -52.93 20.46
C VAL A 42 36.52 -53.78 20.40
N PHE A 43 36.55 -54.86 21.17
CA PHE A 43 37.68 -55.78 21.24
C PHE A 43 37.37 -57.06 20.45
N PHE A 44 38.24 -57.36 19.50
CA PHE A 44 38.21 -58.58 18.69
C PHE A 44 39.29 -59.55 19.17
N ALA A 45 38.93 -60.82 19.26
CA ALA A 45 39.86 -61.92 19.50
C ALA A 45 39.57 -63.05 18.50
N ASN A 46 40.60 -63.54 17.82
CA ASN A 46 40.52 -64.58 16.79
C ASN A 46 39.45 -64.30 15.71
N GLY A 47 39.34 -63.03 15.30
CA GLY A 47 38.39 -62.57 14.28
C GLY A 47 36.93 -62.37 14.72
N ALA A 48 36.60 -62.64 15.99
CA ALA A 48 35.27 -62.46 16.54
C ALA A 48 35.22 -61.30 17.56
N ILE A 49 34.09 -60.59 17.66
CA ILE A 49 33.86 -59.58 18.71
C ILE A 49 33.76 -60.31 20.06
N ALA A 50 34.78 -60.15 20.90
CA ALA A 50 34.86 -60.79 22.21
C ALA A 50 34.30 -59.88 23.33
N ALA A 51 34.47 -58.57 23.21
CA ALA A 51 33.95 -57.60 24.20
C ALA A 51 33.69 -56.22 23.58
N THR A 52 32.99 -55.37 24.33
CA THR A 52 32.85 -53.94 24.03
C THR A 52 32.84 -53.17 25.34
N PHE A 53 33.64 -52.11 25.38
CA PHE A 53 33.92 -51.32 26.57
C PHE A 53 33.40 -49.90 26.38
N GLY A 54 32.60 -49.43 27.34
CA GLY A 54 32.24 -48.02 27.45
C GLY A 54 33.39 -47.19 28.04
N PRO A 55 33.14 -45.93 28.41
CA PRO A 55 34.19 -45.07 28.96
C PRO A 55 34.75 -45.59 30.29
N GLY A 56 36.04 -45.36 30.54
CA GLY A 56 36.73 -45.78 31.75
C GLY A 56 38.06 -46.47 31.50
N ARG A 57 38.61 -47.10 32.54
CA ARG A 57 39.89 -47.84 32.51
C ARG A 57 39.65 -49.30 32.85
N TYR A 58 40.09 -50.18 31.96
CA TYR A 58 39.88 -51.63 32.02
C TYR A 58 41.25 -52.34 31.96
N THR A 59 41.44 -53.36 32.78
CA THR A 59 42.59 -54.26 32.65
C THR A 59 42.17 -55.39 31.70
N LEU A 60 42.90 -55.60 30.61
CA LEU A 60 42.69 -56.72 29.68
C LEU A 60 43.39 -57.97 30.24
N ASP A 61 42.62 -58.77 30.98
CA ASP A 61 43.09 -60.00 31.61
C ASP A 61 42.14 -61.17 31.28
N SER A 62 42.74 -62.24 30.77
CA SER A 62 42.07 -63.48 30.35
C SER A 62 41.39 -64.26 31.49
N GLU A 63 41.68 -63.92 32.74
CA GLU A 63 41.07 -64.53 33.94
C GLU A 63 39.73 -63.84 34.31
N ASN A 64 39.67 -62.51 34.16
CA ASN A 64 38.61 -61.67 34.73
C ASN A 64 37.35 -61.57 33.87
N TYR A 65 37.45 -61.57 32.53
CA TYR A 65 36.27 -61.56 31.66
C TYR A 65 35.78 -62.97 31.37
N ILE A 66 34.53 -63.26 31.75
CA ILE A 66 33.86 -64.55 31.51
C ILE A 66 33.96 -64.97 30.03
N PHE A 67 33.88 -64.01 29.11
CA PHE A 67 33.88 -64.22 27.66
C PHE A 67 35.25 -64.57 27.06
N ILE A 68 36.37 -64.27 27.74
CA ILE A 68 37.72 -64.64 27.28
C ILE A 68 38.10 -66.07 27.72
N LYS A 69 37.32 -66.70 28.62
CA LYS A 69 37.60 -68.04 29.13
C LYS A 69 37.49 -69.14 28.07
N ASP A 70 36.64 -68.98 27.06
CA ASP A 70 36.58 -69.90 25.93
C ASP A 70 37.81 -69.78 25.02
N LEU A 71 38.46 -68.61 24.96
CA LEU A 71 39.70 -68.39 24.20
C LEU A 71 40.85 -69.26 24.73
N LYS A 72 40.92 -69.51 26.05
CA LYS A 72 41.97 -70.36 26.67
C LYS A 72 41.95 -71.81 26.17
N LYS A 73 40.86 -72.29 25.56
CA LYS A 73 40.77 -73.67 25.01
C LYS A 73 41.64 -73.88 23.77
N THR A 74 41.89 -72.83 22.98
CA THR A 74 42.68 -72.88 21.74
C THR A 74 44.20 -72.92 22.01
N LEU A 75 44.61 -72.73 23.28
CA LEU A 75 46.01 -72.54 23.68
C LEU A 75 46.84 -73.83 23.72
N VAL A 76 46.23 -74.97 23.32
CA VAL A 76 46.80 -76.32 23.43
C VAL A 76 47.05 -76.95 22.04
N THR A 77 47.19 -76.13 21.00
CA THR A 77 47.39 -76.57 19.61
C THR A 77 48.61 -75.93 18.94
N GLY A 78 49.68 -76.71 18.78
CA GLY A 78 50.58 -76.60 17.62
C GLY A 78 51.84 -75.73 17.73
N GLY A 79 51.97 -74.85 18.72
CA GLY A 79 53.23 -74.10 18.96
C GLY A 79 53.42 -72.82 18.15
N GLU A 80 52.43 -72.41 17.35
CA GLU A 80 52.29 -71.03 16.86
C GLU A 80 51.33 -70.25 17.79
N TYR A 81 51.56 -68.95 17.97
CA TYR A 81 50.71 -68.10 18.80
C TYR A 81 49.39 -67.76 18.07
N ALA A 82 48.45 -68.69 18.06
CA ALA A 82 47.14 -68.56 17.40
C ALA A 82 46.14 -67.66 18.16
N PHE A 83 46.55 -66.44 18.53
CA PHE A 83 45.82 -65.50 19.38
C PHE A 83 45.81 -64.07 18.82
N HIS A 84 45.17 -63.89 17.67
CA HIS A 84 45.07 -62.59 17.00
C HIS A 84 44.11 -61.65 17.75
N CYS A 85 44.62 -60.55 18.31
CA CYS A 85 43.85 -59.64 19.17
C CYS A 85 43.92 -58.18 18.68
N GLU A 86 42.75 -57.55 18.52
CA GLU A 86 42.62 -56.20 17.97
C GLU A 86 41.68 -55.32 18.80
N VAL A 87 41.95 -54.02 18.89
CA VAL A 87 41.05 -53.03 19.51
C VAL A 87 40.68 -51.96 18.48
N TYR A 88 39.37 -51.75 18.31
CA TYR A 88 38.81 -50.66 17.53
C TYR A 88 38.19 -49.63 18.46
N PHE A 89 38.73 -48.41 18.48
CA PHE A 89 38.12 -47.26 19.13
C PHE A 89 37.11 -46.62 18.18
N ILE A 90 35.95 -46.25 18.72
CA ILE A 90 34.81 -45.72 17.98
C ILE A 90 34.36 -44.43 18.66
N SER A 91 34.31 -43.33 17.91
CA SER A 91 33.80 -42.07 18.45
C SER A 91 32.28 -42.06 18.47
N LYS A 92 31.69 -41.73 19.62
CA LYS A 92 30.25 -41.46 19.79
C LYS A 92 29.90 -39.99 19.55
N THR A 93 30.87 -39.13 19.23
CA THR A 93 30.62 -37.71 18.92
C THR A 93 29.75 -37.56 17.67
N VAL A 94 28.76 -36.66 17.74
CA VAL A 94 27.98 -36.25 16.57
C VAL A 94 28.89 -35.48 15.61
N GLN A 95 29.04 -35.97 14.38
CA GLN A 95 29.65 -35.20 13.30
C GLN A 95 28.57 -34.31 12.68
N MET A 96 28.83 -33.01 12.62
CA MET A 96 27.87 -32.01 12.18
C MET A 96 28.10 -31.59 10.72
N ALA A 97 27.05 -31.06 10.07
CA ALA A 97 27.12 -30.42 8.75
C ALA A 97 27.66 -31.33 7.61
N LEU A 98 27.34 -32.64 7.65
CA LEU A 98 27.65 -33.56 6.56
C LEU A 98 26.71 -33.26 5.37
N LYS A 99 27.25 -32.59 4.37
CA LYS A 99 26.50 -32.17 3.17
C LYS A 99 26.04 -33.36 2.34
N TRP A 100 24.80 -33.33 1.87
CA TRP A 100 24.22 -34.32 0.98
C TRP A 100 23.49 -33.64 -0.18
N GLY A 101 23.28 -34.38 -1.27
CA GLY A 101 22.53 -33.87 -2.42
C GLY A 101 22.25 -34.94 -3.45
N THR A 102 21.05 -34.86 -4.06
CA THR A 102 20.57 -35.79 -5.07
C THR A 102 21.48 -35.79 -6.30
N ASP A 103 21.91 -36.97 -6.75
CA ASP A 103 22.74 -37.17 -7.96
C ASP A 103 21.98 -36.91 -9.28
N SER A 104 20.66 -37.10 -9.26
CA SER A 104 19.75 -36.82 -10.37
C SER A 104 18.48 -36.14 -9.88
N LYS A 105 17.78 -35.43 -10.78
CA LYS A 105 16.44 -34.89 -10.48
C LYS A 105 15.41 -36.02 -10.45
N VAL A 106 14.41 -35.93 -9.58
CA VAL A 106 13.23 -36.80 -9.57
C VAL A 106 12.06 -36.12 -10.29
N ARG A 107 11.40 -36.85 -11.19
CA ARG A 107 10.18 -36.41 -11.84
C ARG A 107 8.99 -36.63 -10.93
N PHE A 108 8.28 -35.57 -10.59
CA PHE A 108 6.99 -35.63 -9.91
C PHE A 108 5.89 -34.98 -10.78
N LEU A 109 4.66 -34.99 -10.29
CA LEU A 109 3.57 -34.18 -10.84
C LEU A 109 3.21 -33.18 -9.76
N GLU A 110 3.15 -31.92 -10.16
CA GLU A 110 2.79 -30.77 -9.34
C GLU A 110 1.31 -30.89 -8.87
N PRO A 111 0.97 -30.69 -7.58
CA PRO A 111 -0.37 -30.98 -7.04
C PRO A 111 -1.53 -30.13 -7.58
N GLU A 112 -1.32 -28.85 -7.95
CA GLU A 112 -2.40 -27.94 -8.36
C GLU A 112 -2.80 -28.11 -9.84
N LEU A 113 -1.82 -28.16 -10.73
CA LEU A 113 -2.00 -28.15 -12.19
C LEU A 113 -1.65 -29.49 -12.86
N GLY A 114 -1.13 -30.47 -12.10
CA GLY A 114 -0.78 -31.80 -12.60
C GLY A 114 0.42 -31.82 -13.55
N LEU A 115 1.19 -30.72 -13.63
CA LEU A 115 2.32 -30.58 -14.55
C LEU A 115 3.47 -31.52 -14.12
N PRO A 116 4.07 -32.30 -15.05
CA PRO A 116 5.27 -33.05 -14.76
C PRO A 116 6.47 -32.10 -14.67
N LEU A 117 7.20 -32.18 -13.55
CA LEU A 117 8.35 -31.34 -13.22
C LEU A 117 9.49 -32.18 -12.62
N ASP A 118 10.73 -31.78 -12.88
CA ASP A 118 11.94 -32.46 -12.38
C ASP A 118 12.62 -31.65 -11.27
N ILE A 119 12.59 -32.13 -10.02
CA ILE A 119 13.20 -31.44 -8.86
C ILE A 119 14.44 -32.18 -8.34
N GLY A 120 15.44 -31.44 -7.87
CA GLY A 120 16.52 -31.98 -7.04
C GLY A 120 16.38 -31.50 -5.60
N ALA A 121 17.20 -32.03 -4.69
CA ALA A 121 17.32 -31.50 -3.34
C ALA A 121 18.75 -31.64 -2.81
N CYS A 122 19.17 -30.69 -1.98
CA CYS A 122 20.39 -30.76 -1.22
C CYS A 122 20.18 -30.26 0.21
N GLY A 123 21.13 -30.58 1.07
CA GLY A 123 21.00 -30.34 2.49
C GLY A 123 22.21 -30.73 3.30
N GLU A 124 22.03 -30.72 4.60
CA GLU A 124 23.02 -31.14 5.58
C GLU A 124 22.38 -32.16 6.53
N LEU A 125 23.18 -33.08 7.05
CA LEU A 125 22.77 -34.01 8.10
C LEU A 125 23.85 -34.09 9.16
N ASN A 126 23.44 -34.45 10.36
CA ASN A 126 24.34 -34.78 11.46
C ASN A 126 24.35 -36.31 11.62
N LEU A 127 25.50 -36.91 11.93
CA LEU A 127 25.68 -38.36 11.98
C LEU A 127 26.39 -38.77 13.28
N ALA A 128 25.87 -39.79 13.96
CA ALA A 128 26.48 -40.37 15.14
C ALA A 128 26.45 -41.91 15.09
N VAL A 129 27.31 -42.56 15.88
CA VAL A 129 27.36 -44.03 15.96
C VAL A 129 26.45 -44.53 17.08
N SER A 130 25.33 -45.16 16.73
CA SER A 130 24.46 -45.81 17.69
C SER A 130 25.07 -47.12 18.20
N ASP A 131 25.45 -48.02 17.29
CA ASP A 131 25.95 -49.38 17.58
C ASP A 131 27.31 -49.60 16.90
N GLY A 132 28.38 -49.56 17.71
CA GLY A 132 29.75 -49.73 17.23
C GLY A 132 30.06 -51.15 16.71
N LYS A 133 29.33 -52.17 17.17
CA LYS A 133 29.53 -53.56 16.69
C LYS A 133 29.04 -53.70 15.27
N LYS A 134 27.82 -53.24 14.99
CA LYS A 134 27.27 -53.19 13.62
C LYS A 134 28.20 -52.39 12.70
N LEU A 135 28.65 -51.21 13.13
CA LEU A 135 29.52 -50.35 12.34
C LEU A 135 30.80 -51.07 11.87
N VAL A 136 31.55 -51.69 12.79
CA VAL A 136 32.78 -52.40 12.41
C VAL A 136 32.50 -53.64 11.56
N THR A 137 31.51 -54.46 11.94
CA THR A 137 31.18 -55.69 11.19
C THR A 137 30.57 -55.44 9.80
N LYS A 138 29.87 -54.31 9.57
CA LYS A 138 29.17 -54.02 8.30
C LYS A 138 29.91 -53.09 7.36
N LEU A 139 30.67 -52.11 7.86
CA LEU A 139 31.29 -51.06 7.02
C LEU A 139 32.81 -51.14 6.96
N VAL A 140 33.47 -51.54 8.05
CA VAL A 140 34.95 -51.54 8.12
C VAL A 140 35.54 -52.81 7.49
N GLY A 141 34.98 -53.97 7.86
CA GLY A 141 35.43 -55.27 7.36
C GLY A 141 36.88 -55.64 7.73
N THR A 142 37.41 -56.67 7.11
CA THR A 142 38.72 -57.26 7.44
C THR A 142 39.88 -56.75 6.56
N SER A 143 39.64 -55.84 5.61
CA SER A 143 40.66 -55.45 4.63
C SER A 143 40.38 -54.07 3.99
N GLY A 144 41.06 -53.03 4.48
CA GLY A 144 41.19 -51.73 3.78
C GLY A 144 39.91 -50.93 3.51
N GLY A 145 38.76 -51.33 4.06
CA GLY A 145 37.45 -50.74 3.78
C GLY A 145 37.32 -49.29 4.28
N VAL A 146 36.57 -48.48 3.52
CA VAL A 146 36.19 -47.07 3.84
C VAL A 146 37.37 -46.21 4.31
N ALA A 147 38.46 -46.23 3.53
CA ALA A 147 39.60 -45.30 3.63
C ALA A 147 40.35 -45.29 4.97
N TRP A 148 41.15 -46.35 5.19
CA TRP A 148 42.36 -46.30 6.02
C TRP A 148 43.46 -45.44 5.37
N ALA A 149 43.18 -44.16 5.13
CA ALA A 149 44.20 -43.22 4.70
C ALA A 149 44.99 -42.70 5.90
N GLU A 150 46.27 -42.40 5.69
CA GLU A 150 47.13 -41.76 6.68
C GLU A 150 46.71 -40.29 6.87
N GLY A 151 45.68 -40.06 7.70
CA GLY A 151 45.08 -38.76 7.98
C GLY A 151 43.55 -38.89 8.17
N GLY A 152 43.06 -38.58 9.38
CA GLY A 152 41.69 -38.87 9.82
C GLY A 152 40.56 -38.29 8.96
N GLU A 153 40.82 -37.18 8.25
CA GLU A 153 39.89 -36.52 7.33
C GLU A 153 39.27 -37.44 6.26
N ALA A 154 39.89 -38.57 5.93
CA ALA A 154 39.44 -39.43 4.84
C ALA A 154 38.21 -40.29 5.17
N PHE A 155 38.06 -40.78 6.41
CA PHE A 155 37.00 -41.74 6.75
C PHE A 155 35.61 -41.11 6.58
N ALA A 156 35.39 -39.92 7.14
CA ALA A 156 34.11 -39.22 7.04
C ALA A 156 33.73 -38.91 5.58
N LYS A 157 34.69 -38.47 4.75
CA LYS A 157 34.50 -38.20 3.31
C LYS A 157 34.22 -39.49 2.52
N SER A 158 34.85 -40.61 2.88
CA SER A 158 34.61 -41.91 2.26
C SER A 158 33.27 -42.54 2.68
N LEU A 159 32.85 -42.32 3.93
CA LEU A 159 31.54 -42.72 4.44
C LEU A 159 30.43 -41.93 3.73
N GLN A 160 30.59 -40.60 3.64
CA GLN A 160 29.71 -39.68 2.93
C GLN A 160 29.55 -40.06 1.44
N SER A 161 30.63 -40.47 0.76
CA SER A 161 30.56 -40.90 -0.65
C SER A 161 29.90 -42.28 -0.81
N ALA A 162 30.15 -43.22 0.11
CA ALA A 162 29.52 -44.54 0.12
C ALA A 162 28.00 -44.49 0.36
N PHE A 163 27.52 -43.60 1.25
CA PHE A 163 26.09 -43.45 1.56
C PHE A 163 25.34 -42.51 0.63
N ARG A 164 26.02 -41.68 -0.19
CA ARG A 164 25.36 -40.75 -1.13
C ARG A 164 24.32 -41.41 -2.06
N PRO A 165 24.53 -42.60 -2.64
CA PRO A 165 23.51 -43.27 -3.46
C PRO A 165 22.27 -43.65 -2.65
N MET A 166 22.43 -44.09 -1.39
CA MET A 166 21.33 -44.41 -0.49
C MET A 166 20.53 -43.14 -0.16
N ILE A 167 21.18 -42.10 0.38
CA ILE A 167 20.53 -40.83 0.75
C ILE A 167 19.77 -40.27 -0.47
N SER A 168 20.42 -40.22 -1.63
CA SER A 168 19.80 -39.74 -2.86
C SER A 168 18.57 -40.57 -3.25
N THR A 169 18.64 -41.91 -3.15
CA THR A 169 17.51 -42.78 -3.49
C THR A 169 16.33 -42.59 -2.54
N MET A 170 16.59 -42.54 -1.22
CA MET A 170 15.56 -42.32 -0.21
C MET A 170 14.91 -40.94 -0.36
N VAL A 171 15.71 -39.88 -0.52
CA VAL A 171 15.21 -38.51 -0.73
C VAL A 171 14.40 -38.42 -2.02
N LYS A 172 14.89 -38.95 -3.15
CA LYS A 172 14.16 -38.92 -4.43
C LYS A 172 12.83 -39.69 -4.33
N SER A 173 12.81 -40.84 -3.65
CA SER A 173 11.58 -41.62 -3.47
C SER A 173 10.55 -40.94 -2.57
N HIS A 174 10.95 -40.34 -1.45
CA HIS A 174 10.02 -39.82 -0.45
C HIS A 174 9.68 -38.33 -0.62
N LEU A 175 10.61 -37.46 -1.04
CA LEU A 175 10.34 -36.02 -1.21
C LEU A 175 9.16 -35.76 -2.17
N ALA A 176 9.14 -36.47 -3.30
CA ALA A 176 8.05 -36.40 -4.29
C ALA A 176 6.72 -36.99 -3.77
N GLN A 177 6.75 -37.85 -2.74
CA GLN A 177 5.56 -38.37 -2.06
C GLN A 177 5.05 -37.35 -1.04
N SER A 178 5.92 -36.79 -0.18
CA SER A 178 5.57 -35.79 0.83
C SER A 178 4.93 -34.54 0.22
N ILE A 179 5.55 -33.97 -0.83
CA ILE A 179 4.99 -32.82 -1.57
C ILE A 179 3.58 -33.09 -2.11
N ARG A 180 3.32 -34.30 -2.64
CA ARG A 180 1.98 -34.70 -3.14
C ARG A 180 0.97 -35.01 -2.03
N LYS A 181 1.42 -35.61 -0.93
CA LYS A 181 0.64 -35.97 0.27
C LYS A 181 0.09 -34.72 0.95
N GLU A 182 0.92 -33.70 1.10
CA GLU A 182 0.57 -32.41 1.72
C GLU A 182 0.01 -31.39 0.70
N ARG A 183 0.11 -31.69 -0.60
CA ARG A 183 -0.32 -30.83 -1.73
C ARG A 183 0.37 -29.46 -1.75
N LEU A 184 1.67 -29.44 -1.45
CA LEU A 184 2.46 -28.21 -1.42
C LEU A 184 2.63 -27.64 -2.84
N ASN A 185 2.41 -26.33 -2.99
CA ASN A 185 2.76 -25.63 -4.21
C ASN A 185 4.29 -25.58 -4.36
N ILE A 186 4.82 -26.00 -5.50
CA ILE A 186 6.27 -26.08 -5.74
C ILE A 186 6.98 -24.70 -5.73
N LEU A 187 6.24 -23.60 -5.88
CA LEU A 187 6.77 -22.23 -5.79
C LEU A 187 6.79 -21.68 -4.35
N GLU A 188 6.13 -22.35 -3.42
CA GLU A 188 6.04 -21.99 -1.99
C GLU A 188 6.70 -23.08 -1.11
N VAL A 189 7.35 -24.08 -1.73
CA VAL A 189 7.95 -25.25 -1.07
C VAL A 189 9.05 -24.90 -0.06
N ASP A 190 9.72 -23.75 -0.24
CA ASP A 190 10.77 -23.27 0.65
C ASP A 190 10.22 -22.88 2.05
N GLU A 191 8.93 -22.54 2.17
CA GLU A 191 8.27 -22.30 3.46
C GLU A 191 8.06 -23.61 4.26
N HIS A 192 8.10 -24.76 3.59
CA HIS A 192 7.78 -26.07 4.15
C HIS A 192 9.00 -26.98 4.37
N LEU A 193 10.23 -26.47 4.17
CA LEU A 193 11.47 -27.26 4.26
C LEU A 193 11.63 -28.03 5.58
N LEU A 194 11.19 -27.47 6.72
CA LEU A 194 11.27 -28.14 8.02
C LEU A 194 10.35 -29.37 8.11
N ALA A 195 9.13 -29.29 7.57
CA ALA A 195 8.19 -30.41 7.55
C ALA A 195 8.69 -31.53 6.63
N LEU A 196 9.14 -31.16 5.42
CA LEU A 196 9.75 -32.09 4.47
C LEU A 196 11.03 -32.72 5.02
N SER A 197 11.84 -31.97 5.77
CA SER A 197 13.03 -32.50 6.44
C SER A 197 12.70 -33.54 7.51
N ALA A 198 11.62 -33.35 8.27
CA ALA A 198 11.18 -34.30 9.28
C ALA A 198 10.60 -35.60 8.66
N ASP A 199 9.71 -35.49 7.68
CA ASP A 199 9.10 -36.66 7.01
C ASP A 199 10.18 -37.47 6.26
N VAL A 200 11.00 -36.81 5.42
CA VAL A 200 12.08 -37.49 4.66
C VAL A 200 13.20 -37.99 5.58
N GLY A 201 13.56 -37.23 6.61
CA GLY A 201 14.61 -37.58 7.56
C GLY A 201 14.35 -38.87 8.34
N ALA A 202 13.08 -39.17 8.65
CA ALA A 202 12.69 -40.43 9.29
C ALA A 202 13.04 -41.66 8.42
N TYR A 203 12.72 -41.63 7.12
CA TYR A 203 13.08 -42.71 6.20
C TYR A 203 14.59 -42.82 5.98
N VAL A 204 15.32 -41.68 6.01
CA VAL A 204 16.78 -41.67 5.90
C VAL A 204 17.43 -42.29 7.15
N SER A 205 17.02 -41.92 8.36
CA SER A 205 17.58 -42.47 9.62
C SER A 205 17.41 -44.00 9.70
N ALA A 206 16.23 -44.52 9.34
CA ALA A 206 15.98 -45.96 9.33
C ALA A 206 16.97 -46.75 8.44
N GLY A 207 17.42 -46.16 7.32
CA GLY A 207 18.44 -46.75 6.46
C GLY A 207 19.86 -46.78 7.07
N PHE A 208 20.16 -45.91 8.02
CA PHE A 208 21.44 -45.87 8.74
C PHE A 208 21.50 -46.82 9.95
N GLU A 209 20.35 -47.14 10.56
CA GLU A 209 20.26 -48.01 11.75
C GLU A 209 20.68 -49.47 11.49
N GLU A 210 20.54 -49.96 10.25
CA GLU A 210 21.06 -51.27 9.83
C GLU A 210 22.59 -51.36 9.94
N TYR A 211 23.27 -50.23 9.77
CA TYR A 211 24.73 -50.10 9.78
C TYR A 211 25.30 -49.66 11.13
N GLY A 212 24.45 -49.48 12.16
CA GLY A 212 24.86 -49.00 13.48
C GLY A 212 25.12 -47.50 13.57
N LEU A 213 24.58 -46.74 12.62
CA LEU A 213 24.60 -45.29 12.58
C LEU A 213 23.22 -44.73 12.96
N THR A 214 23.17 -43.44 13.29
CA THR A 214 21.92 -42.70 13.50
C THR A 214 22.09 -41.26 13.01
N VAL A 215 21.00 -40.65 12.58
CA VAL A 215 20.95 -39.28 12.03
C VAL A 215 20.11 -38.43 12.98
N PRO A 216 20.71 -37.74 13.99
CA PRO A 216 19.94 -37.03 15.01
C PRO A 216 19.21 -35.81 14.45
N GLU A 217 19.83 -35.13 13.48
CA GLU A 217 19.20 -34.05 12.70
C GLU A 217 19.45 -34.25 11.19
N PHE A 218 18.41 -34.02 10.40
CA PHE A 218 18.45 -34.03 8.94
C PHE A 218 17.75 -32.77 8.44
N TYR A 219 18.40 -32.02 7.54
CA TYR A 219 17.90 -30.77 6.99
C TYR A 219 17.98 -30.74 5.47
N ILE A 220 16.88 -30.43 4.81
CA ILE A 220 16.84 -30.00 3.40
C ILE A 220 17.10 -28.49 3.39
N THR A 221 18.24 -28.06 2.86
CA THR A 221 18.58 -26.62 2.81
C THR A 221 18.06 -25.93 1.56
N THR A 222 17.87 -26.67 0.46
CA THR A 222 17.39 -26.12 -0.81
C THR A 222 16.75 -27.21 -1.67
N ILE A 223 15.59 -26.91 -2.25
CA ILE A 223 14.98 -27.72 -3.30
C ILE A 223 15.34 -27.09 -4.65
N VAL A 224 15.98 -27.86 -5.52
CA VAL A 224 16.52 -27.38 -6.80
C VAL A 224 15.40 -27.36 -7.84
N LEU A 225 14.78 -26.19 -7.98
CA LEU A 225 13.70 -25.91 -8.93
C LEU A 225 14.18 -25.98 -10.40
N PRO A 226 13.38 -26.52 -11.33
CA PRO A 226 13.77 -26.65 -12.74
C PRO A 226 13.52 -25.37 -13.55
N GLU A 227 14.35 -24.34 -13.36
CA GLU A 227 14.24 -23.07 -14.11
C GLU A 227 14.33 -23.22 -15.64
N ASP A 228 14.92 -24.31 -16.14
CA ASP A 228 15.02 -24.64 -17.56
C ASP A 228 13.80 -25.36 -18.16
N ASP A 229 12.90 -25.90 -17.33
CA ASP A 229 11.76 -26.68 -17.81
C ASP A 229 10.65 -25.74 -18.36
N PRO A 230 10.21 -25.91 -19.63
CA PRO A 230 9.09 -25.15 -20.18
C PRO A 230 7.80 -25.23 -19.35
N ASN A 231 7.56 -26.33 -18.63
CA ASN A 231 6.40 -26.47 -17.74
C ASN A 231 6.54 -25.59 -16.48
N PHE A 232 7.75 -25.46 -15.92
CA PHE A 232 8.03 -24.60 -14.77
C PHE A 232 7.97 -23.12 -15.14
N ARG A 233 8.44 -22.76 -16.34
CA ARG A 233 8.29 -21.40 -16.89
C ARG A 233 6.82 -21.04 -17.04
N ARG A 234 6.01 -21.93 -17.64
CA ARG A 234 4.55 -21.79 -17.72
C ARG A 234 3.88 -21.67 -16.36
N LEU A 235 4.33 -22.41 -15.35
CA LEU A 235 3.79 -22.33 -13.98
C LEU A 235 4.00 -20.91 -13.40
N ARG A 236 5.22 -20.36 -13.51
CA ARG A 236 5.53 -18.99 -13.05
C ARG A 236 4.81 -17.92 -13.87
N GLU A 237 4.66 -18.12 -15.18
CA GLU A 237 3.86 -17.26 -16.05
C GLU A 237 2.38 -17.25 -15.63
N LEU A 238 1.80 -18.43 -15.36
CA LEU A 238 0.41 -18.56 -14.90
C LEU A 238 0.19 -17.90 -13.53
N GLN A 239 1.10 -18.11 -12.56
CA GLN A 239 1.02 -17.44 -11.26
C GLN A 239 1.12 -15.91 -11.43
N THR A 240 2.01 -15.42 -12.30
CA THR A 240 2.14 -14.00 -12.64
C THR A 240 0.84 -13.43 -13.25
N VAL A 241 0.23 -14.14 -14.21
CA VAL A 241 -1.05 -13.75 -14.83
C VAL A 241 -2.20 -13.79 -13.82
N GLN A 242 -2.22 -14.75 -12.89
CA GLN A 242 -3.19 -14.77 -11.80
C GLN A 242 -3.03 -13.55 -10.88
N VAL A 243 -1.81 -13.21 -10.45
CA VAL A 243 -1.53 -12.05 -9.60
C VAL A 243 -1.92 -10.75 -10.32
N GLN A 244 -1.56 -10.59 -11.60
CA GLN A 244 -1.98 -9.45 -12.41
C GLN A 244 -3.51 -9.36 -12.55
N THR A 245 -4.20 -10.49 -12.73
CA THR A 245 -5.67 -10.56 -12.82
C THR A 245 -6.33 -10.17 -11.50
N ARG A 246 -5.82 -10.66 -10.36
CA ARG A 246 -6.28 -10.29 -9.01
C ARG A 246 -6.09 -8.78 -8.77
N LEU A 247 -4.91 -8.23 -9.11
CA LEU A 247 -4.61 -6.80 -8.99
C LEU A 247 -5.51 -5.94 -9.90
N ALA A 248 -5.73 -6.34 -11.15
CA ALA A 248 -6.58 -5.63 -12.09
C ALA A 248 -8.05 -5.60 -11.64
N ARG A 249 -8.56 -6.70 -11.08
CA ARG A 249 -9.91 -6.75 -10.47
C ARG A 249 -10.03 -5.81 -9.28
N ALA A 250 -9.12 -5.90 -8.31
CA ALA A 250 -9.10 -5.01 -7.15
C ALA A 250 -9.00 -3.52 -7.55
N GLN A 251 -8.19 -3.18 -8.56
CA GLN A 251 -8.13 -1.82 -9.11
C GLN A 251 -9.43 -1.39 -9.79
N SER A 252 -10.14 -2.30 -10.48
CA SER A 252 -11.44 -2.00 -11.10
C SER A 252 -12.54 -1.79 -10.05
N GLU A 253 -12.52 -2.56 -8.97
CA GLU A 253 -13.44 -2.45 -7.82
C GLU A 253 -13.23 -1.12 -7.08
N VAL A 254 -11.97 -0.75 -6.79
CA VAL A 254 -11.62 0.55 -6.20
C VAL A 254 -12.05 1.71 -7.10
N ARG A 255 -11.83 1.63 -8.42
CA ARG A 255 -12.29 2.67 -9.36
C ARG A 255 -13.81 2.76 -9.46
N ALA A 256 -14.52 1.64 -9.39
CA ALA A 256 -15.98 1.63 -9.37
C ALA A 256 -16.53 2.29 -8.10
N ALA A 257 -15.99 1.95 -6.93
CA ALA A 257 -16.36 2.57 -5.66
C ALA A 257 -16.03 4.08 -5.61
N GLN A 258 -14.90 4.50 -6.19
CA GLN A 258 -14.55 5.91 -6.35
C GLN A 258 -15.54 6.63 -7.27
N ALA A 259 -15.85 6.07 -8.44
CA ALA A 259 -16.81 6.66 -9.37
C ALA A 259 -18.23 6.75 -8.80
N GLN A 260 -18.67 5.76 -8.01
CA GLN A 260 -19.92 5.80 -7.24
C GLN A 260 -19.88 6.94 -6.20
N SER A 261 -18.82 7.04 -5.41
CA SER A 261 -18.64 8.10 -4.41
C SER A 261 -18.64 9.50 -5.06
N GLU A 262 -17.96 9.68 -6.19
CA GLU A 262 -17.94 10.95 -6.94
C GLU A 262 -19.31 11.28 -7.56
N ALA A 263 -20.04 10.27 -8.04
CA ALA A 263 -21.40 10.44 -8.55
C ALA A 263 -22.38 10.84 -7.43
N GLU A 264 -22.30 10.21 -6.24
CA GLU A 264 -23.08 10.56 -5.05
C GLU A 264 -22.77 11.97 -4.55
N ILE A 265 -21.48 12.33 -4.42
CA ILE A 265 -21.05 13.69 -4.07
C ILE A 265 -21.56 14.71 -5.10
N THR A 266 -21.56 14.36 -6.39
CA THR A 266 -22.06 15.24 -7.46
C THR A 266 -23.58 15.36 -7.43
N ALA A 267 -24.31 14.27 -7.15
CA ALA A 267 -25.77 14.27 -6.99
C ALA A 267 -26.18 15.09 -5.76
N ALA A 268 -25.53 14.90 -4.62
CA ALA A 268 -25.75 15.68 -3.40
C ALA A 268 -25.47 17.17 -3.62
N ARG A 269 -24.37 17.52 -4.31
CA ARG A 269 -24.07 18.92 -4.68
C ARG A 269 -25.14 19.53 -5.60
N ARG A 270 -25.66 18.78 -6.57
CA ARG A 270 -26.77 19.22 -7.42
C ARG A 270 -28.06 19.41 -6.62
N GLN A 271 -28.36 18.50 -5.69
CA GLN A 271 -29.54 18.59 -4.82
C GLN A 271 -29.48 19.83 -3.92
N ILE A 272 -28.33 20.09 -3.29
CA ILE A 272 -28.07 21.30 -2.48
C ILE A 272 -28.20 22.58 -3.34
N GLU A 273 -27.77 22.55 -4.61
CA GLU A 273 -27.89 23.71 -5.49
C GLU A 273 -29.33 23.95 -5.97
N ILE A 274 -30.10 22.89 -6.22
CA ILE A 274 -31.55 22.97 -6.48
C ILE A 274 -32.26 23.51 -5.23
N GLU A 275 -31.91 23.03 -4.03
CA GLU A 275 -32.49 23.49 -2.76
C GLU A 275 -32.21 24.97 -2.49
N LYS A 276 -31.01 25.48 -2.83
CA LYS A 276 -30.71 26.93 -2.83
C LYS A 276 -31.57 27.71 -3.82
N GLN A 277 -31.80 27.19 -5.02
CA GLN A 277 -32.60 27.87 -6.04
C GLN A 277 -34.10 27.89 -5.67
N THR A 278 -34.62 26.81 -5.09
CA THR A 278 -35.99 26.78 -4.56
C THR A 278 -36.13 27.69 -3.34
N THR A 279 -35.21 27.66 -2.38
CA THR A 279 -35.27 28.57 -1.21
C THR A 279 -35.08 30.03 -1.61
N ALA A 280 -34.19 30.36 -2.56
CA ALA A 280 -34.05 31.71 -3.08
C ALA A 280 -35.37 32.19 -3.71
N THR A 281 -35.95 31.43 -4.66
CA THR A 281 -37.22 31.81 -5.31
C THR A 281 -38.41 31.83 -4.35
N GLU A 282 -38.42 31.01 -3.29
CA GLU A 282 -39.39 31.14 -2.20
C GLU A 282 -39.19 32.41 -1.38
N THR A 283 -37.95 32.79 -1.05
CA THR A 283 -37.69 34.05 -0.34
C THR A 283 -38.05 35.28 -1.18
N GLU A 284 -37.82 35.24 -2.50
CA GLU A 284 -38.27 36.27 -3.44
C GLU A 284 -39.81 36.34 -3.49
N ARG A 285 -40.50 35.19 -3.56
CA ARG A 285 -41.97 35.13 -3.51
C ARG A 285 -42.52 35.71 -2.20
N MET A 286 -41.93 35.34 -1.05
CA MET A 286 -42.32 35.90 0.25
C MET A 286 -42.00 37.39 0.37
N ALA A 287 -40.92 37.87 -0.26
CA ALA A 287 -40.59 39.29 -0.31
C ALA A 287 -41.59 40.09 -1.16
N ALA A 288 -41.98 39.57 -2.33
CA ALA A 288 -43.00 40.15 -3.19
C ALA A 288 -44.38 40.16 -2.53
N GLU A 289 -44.78 39.07 -1.87
CA GLU A 289 -46.03 38.98 -1.10
C GLU A 289 -46.05 40.00 0.05
N ARG A 290 -44.95 40.15 0.79
CA ARG A 290 -44.78 41.18 1.83
C ARG A 290 -44.79 42.60 1.27
N ALA A 291 -44.27 42.83 0.06
CA ALA A 291 -44.32 44.13 -0.61
C ALA A 291 -45.76 44.50 -1.02
N LEU A 292 -46.49 43.57 -1.65
CA LEU A 292 -47.90 43.74 -2.01
C LEU A 292 -48.78 43.93 -0.76
N MET A 293 -48.50 43.23 0.33
CA MET A 293 -49.19 43.45 1.62
C MET A 293 -48.92 44.85 2.18
N ARG A 294 -47.69 45.38 2.08
CA ARG A 294 -47.39 46.77 2.47
C ARG A 294 -48.12 47.78 1.60
N GLU A 295 -48.09 47.62 0.28
CA GLU A 295 -48.80 48.49 -0.66
C GLU A 295 -50.31 48.52 -0.36
N ARG A 296 -50.90 47.35 -0.11
CA ARG A 296 -52.30 47.22 0.32
C ARG A 296 -52.56 47.97 1.64
N LEU A 297 -51.72 47.79 2.66
CA LEU A 297 -51.86 48.47 3.94
C LEU A 297 -51.66 49.99 3.83
N GLU A 298 -50.82 50.45 2.92
CA GLU A 298 -50.70 51.88 2.58
C GLU A 298 -51.94 52.39 1.84
N GLY A 299 -52.50 51.63 0.90
CA GLY A 299 -53.76 51.96 0.23
C GLY A 299 -54.95 52.03 1.20
N GLU A 300 -55.04 51.10 2.14
CA GLU A 300 -56.04 51.10 3.21
C GLU A 300 -55.82 52.29 4.16
N ARG A 301 -54.57 52.60 4.55
CA ARG A 301 -54.24 53.82 5.33
C ARG A 301 -54.61 55.11 4.61
N ARG A 302 -54.33 55.24 3.32
CA ARG A 302 -54.69 56.43 2.51
C ARG A 302 -56.21 56.59 2.42
N ARG A 303 -56.97 55.50 2.33
CA ARG A 303 -58.45 55.52 2.38
C ARG A 303 -58.95 55.99 3.75
N VAL A 304 -58.43 55.42 4.84
CA VAL A 304 -58.83 55.81 6.20
C VAL A 304 -58.46 57.27 6.50
N ALA A 305 -57.31 57.75 6.04
CA ALA A 305 -56.91 59.15 6.17
C ALA A 305 -57.87 60.09 5.40
N ALA A 306 -58.17 59.80 4.13
CA ALA A 306 -59.10 60.59 3.34
C ALA A 306 -60.55 60.56 3.89
N GLN A 307 -60.97 59.45 4.51
CA GLN A 307 -62.24 59.39 5.24
C GLN A 307 -62.21 60.27 6.50
N ALA A 308 -61.15 60.19 7.30
CA ALA A 308 -60.99 61.01 8.50
C ALA A 308 -60.90 62.52 8.18
N GLU A 309 -60.24 62.91 7.08
CA GLU A 309 -60.23 64.29 6.58
C GLU A 309 -61.61 64.75 6.13
N ALA A 310 -62.35 63.92 5.39
CA ALA A 310 -63.72 64.22 4.97
C ALA A 310 -64.69 64.32 6.17
N ASP A 311 -64.59 63.43 7.15
CA ASP A 311 -65.42 63.44 8.35
C ASP A 311 -65.05 64.62 9.27
N ALA A 312 -63.76 64.98 9.37
CA ALA A 312 -63.33 66.19 10.06
C ALA A 312 -63.89 67.47 9.40
N LEU A 313 -63.84 67.58 8.08
CA LEU A 313 -64.41 68.71 7.34
C LEU A 313 -65.95 68.81 7.52
N ARG A 314 -66.63 67.67 7.64
CA ARG A 314 -68.08 67.62 7.94
C ARG A 314 -68.38 67.99 9.38
N LEU A 315 -67.52 67.63 10.33
CA LEU A 315 -67.63 68.04 11.74
C LEU A 315 -67.38 69.54 11.92
N THR A 316 -66.37 70.12 11.26
CA THR A 316 -66.15 71.58 11.30
C THR A 316 -67.28 72.32 10.62
N GLY A 317 -67.72 71.90 9.43
CA GLY A 317 -68.85 72.52 8.74
C GLY A 317 -70.18 72.41 9.51
N ALA A 318 -70.39 71.32 10.26
CA ALA A 318 -71.55 71.18 11.15
C ALA A 318 -71.45 72.12 12.37
N ALA A 319 -70.27 72.24 12.99
CA ALA A 319 -70.04 73.15 14.10
C ALA A 319 -70.15 74.63 13.66
N GLU A 320 -69.64 74.98 12.49
CA GLU A 320 -69.79 76.31 11.88
C GLU A 320 -71.27 76.61 11.58
N ALA A 321 -72.03 75.63 11.09
CA ALA A 321 -73.48 75.77 10.89
C ALA A 321 -74.25 75.94 12.21
N GLU A 322 -73.87 75.25 13.29
CA GLU A 322 -74.45 75.48 14.63
C GLU A 322 -74.08 76.86 15.19
N VAL A 323 -72.82 77.30 15.03
CA VAL A 323 -72.38 78.64 15.45
C VAL A 323 -73.14 79.73 14.68
N ALA A 324 -73.28 79.60 13.36
CA ALA A 324 -74.06 80.52 12.54
C ALA A 324 -75.56 80.49 12.91
N ALA A 325 -76.13 79.32 13.22
CA ALA A 325 -77.51 79.20 13.69
C ALA A 325 -77.71 79.76 15.11
N MET A 326 -76.69 79.74 15.96
CA MET A 326 -76.69 80.39 17.29
C MET A 326 -76.56 81.91 17.16
N GLN A 327 -75.67 82.39 16.28
CA GLN A 327 -75.51 83.81 15.95
C GLN A 327 -76.80 84.39 15.36
N GLY A 328 -77.39 83.75 14.34
CA GLY A 328 -78.65 84.20 13.75
C GLY A 328 -79.84 84.20 14.73
N LYS A 329 -79.84 83.31 15.73
CA LYS A 329 -80.82 83.36 16.85
C LYS A 329 -80.54 84.54 17.79
N ALA A 330 -79.28 84.77 18.16
CA ALA A 330 -78.88 85.89 19.02
C ALA A 330 -79.15 87.25 18.34
N GLU A 331 -78.85 87.38 17.05
CA GLU A 331 -79.19 88.55 16.23
C GLU A 331 -80.70 88.75 16.14
N ALA A 332 -81.47 87.67 15.92
CA ALA A 332 -82.93 87.71 15.96
C ALA A 332 -83.52 87.99 17.37
N GLU A 333 -82.73 87.91 18.45
CA GLU A 333 -83.11 88.36 19.79
C GLU A 333 -82.69 89.81 20.05
N VAL A 334 -81.50 90.23 19.62
CA VAL A 334 -81.04 91.63 19.67
C VAL A 334 -81.95 92.54 18.83
N MET A 335 -82.34 92.12 17.63
CA MET A 335 -83.30 92.83 16.78
C MET A 335 -84.66 93.01 17.48
N ARG A 336 -85.15 91.98 18.20
CA ARG A 336 -86.37 92.06 19.02
C ARG A 336 -86.20 92.94 20.25
N ALA A 337 -85.02 92.98 20.86
CA ALA A 337 -84.72 93.82 22.02
C ALA A 337 -84.54 95.31 21.67
N GLN A 338 -84.08 95.62 20.45
CA GLN A 338 -83.88 97.00 19.98
C GLN A 338 -85.10 97.62 19.30
N GLY A 339 -86.12 96.82 18.93
CA GLY A 339 -87.44 97.32 18.55
C GLY A 339 -87.55 97.90 17.13
N TYR A 340 -86.64 97.55 16.21
CA TYR A 340 -86.70 97.96 14.80
C TYR A 340 -87.74 97.14 14.02
N ASP A 341 -88.53 97.80 13.16
CA ASP A 341 -89.47 97.14 12.24
C ASP A 341 -88.73 96.66 10.98
N GLN A 342 -89.19 95.55 10.38
CA GLN A 342 -88.50 94.83 9.31
C GLN A 342 -88.36 95.64 8.01
N LYS A 343 -89.14 96.72 7.85
CA LYS A 343 -89.06 97.64 6.70
C LYS A 343 -87.82 98.53 6.71
N ASP A 344 -87.39 98.99 7.89
CA ASP A 344 -86.32 99.98 8.00
C ASP A 344 -84.96 99.38 7.63
N VAL A 345 -84.74 98.12 8.03
CA VAL A 345 -83.53 97.35 7.73
C VAL A 345 -83.38 97.13 6.22
N LEU A 346 -84.46 96.72 5.55
CA LEU A 346 -84.48 96.55 4.09
C LEU A 346 -84.23 97.87 3.35
N GLN A 347 -84.72 99.00 3.86
CA GLN A 347 -84.47 100.30 3.24
C GLN A 347 -83.01 100.75 3.38
N ALA A 348 -82.35 100.41 4.50
CA ALA A 348 -80.92 100.60 4.69
C ALA A 348 -80.08 99.69 3.78
N GLU A 349 -80.44 98.40 3.63
CA GLU A 349 -79.75 97.46 2.75
C GLU A 349 -79.89 97.84 1.27
N VAL A 350 -81.07 98.29 0.82
CA VAL A 350 -81.27 98.81 -0.54
C VAL A 350 -80.41 100.05 -0.80
N GLN A 351 -80.28 100.97 0.17
CA GLN A 351 -79.35 102.10 0.04
C GLN A 351 -77.87 101.66 0.03
N LYS A 352 -77.49 100.67 0.84
CA LYS A 352 -76.12 100.16 0.88
C LYS A 352 -75.72 99.46 -0.42
N ALA A 353 -76.58 98.59 -0.95
CA ALA A 353 -76.40 97.95 -2.25
C ALA A 353 -76.37 98.95 -3.42
N TYR A 354 -77.09 100.08 -3.31
CA TYR A 354 -77.02 101.17 -4.28
C TYR A 354 -75.71 101.99 -4.16
N ALA A 355 -75.20 102.19 -2.94
CA ALA A 355 -73.93 102.88 -2.70
C ALA A 355 -72.70 102.05 -3.10
N GLU A 356 -72.74 100.73 -2.92
CA GLU A 356 -71.72 99.79 -3.40
C GLU A 356 -71.85 99.51 -4.92
N GLY A 357 -72.93 100.00 -5.56
CA GLY A 357 -73.27 99.79 -6.97
C GLY A 357 -72.58 100.71 -8.00
N ILE A 358 -71.63 101.57 -7.58
CA ILE A 358 -70.90 102.49 -8.49
C ILE A 358 -69.38 102.31 -8.28
N GLY A 359 -68.83 101.19 -8.77
CA GLY A 359 -67.42 100.83 -8.52
C GLY A 359 -66.66 100.08 -9.61
N HIS A 360 -67.31 99.24 -10.43
CA HIS A 360 -66.63 98.53 -11.53
C HIS A 360 -67.56 98.20 -12.70
N MET A 361 -67.31 98.83 -13.85
CA MET A 361 -67.91 98.47 -15.13
C MET A 361 -66.85 98.69 -16.22
N GLY A 362 -66.42 97.60 -16.86
CA GLY A 362 -65.28 97.62 -17.79
C GLY A 362 -65.04 96.25 -18.39
N GLY A 363 -65.65 95.98 -19.55
CA GLY A 363 -65.30 94.84 -20.40
C GLY A 363 -64.22 95.21 -21.41
N GLY A 364 -63.44 94.25 -21.88
CA GLY A 364 -62.41 94.51 -22.88
C GLY A 364 -61.64 93.27 -23.33
N SER A 365 -61.34 93.21 -24.62
CA SER A 365 -60.56 92.14 -25.26
C SER A 365 -59.06 92.32 -25.09
N GLY A 366 -58.36 91.22 -24.72
CA GLY A 366 -57.12 90.76 -25.37
C GLY A 366 -55.79 91.52 -25.17
N GLY A 367 -54.79 90.79 -24.66
CA GLY A 367 -53.42 90.79 -25.20
C GLY A 367 -52.33 91.58 -24.47
N SER A 368 -51.21 90.88 -24.14
CA SER A 368 -49.89 91.39 -23.71
C SER A 368 -49.87 92.22 -22.41
N GLY A 369 -49.14 91.85 -21.34
CA GLY A 369 -47.67 91.81 -21.25
C GLY A 369 -47.22 92.90 -20.23
N VAL A 370 -46.06 92.88 -19.55
CA VAL A 370 -44.86 92.02 -19.58
C VAL A 370 -44.17 92.07 -18.18
N VAL A 371 -43.13 91.25 -17.96
CA VAL A 371 -42.20 91.20 -16.79
C VAL A 371 -42.82 90.56 -15.53
N GLY A 372 -42.28 89.48 -14.94
CA GLY A 372 -41.11 88.63 -15.20
C GLY A 372 -40.86 87.75 -13.95
N ASP A 373 -39.98 86.75 -13.88
CA ASP A 373 -39.11 86.02 -14.84
C ASP A 373 -38.71 84.67 -14.12
N MET A 374 -37.87 83.70 -14.51
CA MET A 374 -36.88 83.51 -15.59
C MET A 374 -36.59 81.98 -15.75
N LEU A 375 -35.92 81.59 -16.86
CA LEU A 375 -35.13 80.34 -17.09
C LEU A 375 -35.84 78.96 -17.10
N GLY A 376 -35.63 78.20 -18.19
CA GLY A 376 -35.70 76.72 -18.15
C GLY A 376 -36.33 75.99 -19.35
N LEU A 377 -36.04 76.34 -20.61
CA LEU A 377 -36.70 75.74 -21.79
C LEU A 377 -35.71 75.27 -22.87
N GLY A 378 -35.90 74.07 -23.41
CA GLY A 378 -35.13 73.54 -24.55
C GLY A 378 -35.75 72.25 -25.14
N VAL A 379 -36.14 72.31 -26.42
CA VAL A 379 -36.69 71.19 -27.20
C VAL A 379 -36.02 71.20 -28.58
N GLY A 380 -35.66 70.04 -29.12
CA GLY A 380 -35.09 69.92 -30.47
C GLY A 380 -35.16 68.50 -31.01
N MET A 381 -35.63 68.37 -32.26
CA MET A 381 -35.79 67.08 -32.96
C MET A 381 -35.73 67.29 -34.48
N ALA A 382 -34.72 66.75 -35.16
CA ALA A 382 -34.72 66.62 -36.63
C ALA A 382 -33.64 65.65 -37.18
N ALA A 383 -34.04 64.88 -38.19
CA ALA A 383 -33.28 64.41 -39.36
C ALA A 383 -31.92 63.67 -39.24
N MET A 384 -31.95 62.40 -39.68
CA MET A 384 -31.00 61.65 -40.54
C MET A 384 -29.47 61.89 -40.47
N GLY A 385 -28.70 60.79 -40.52
CA GLY A 385 -27.25 60.81 -40.69
C GLY A 385 -26.75 59.96 -41.86
N THR A 386 -25.44 60.03 -42.14
CA THR A 386 -24.65 59.13 -43.01
C THR A 386 -23.16 59.18 -42.59
N VAL A 387 -22.36 58.27 -43.15
CA VAL A 387 -20.87 58.26 -43.13
C VAL A 387 -20.17 57.97 -41.79
N ALA A 388 -19.58 56.77 -41.72
CA ALA A 388 -18.35 56.48 -40.98
C ALA A 388 -17.17 56.43 -41.99
N PRO A 389 -15.87 56.37 -41.59
CA PRO A 389 -15.31 56.30 -40.22
C PRO A 389 -14.20 57.34 -39.93
N GLN A 390 -13.79 57.50 -38.65
CA GLN A 390 -12.37 57.63 -38.18
C GLN A 390 -12.26 57.85 -36.65
N LEU A 391 -11.02 57.72 -36.12
CA LEU A 391 -10.53 58.25 -34.84
C LEU A 391 -11.31 57.83 -33.56
N ALA A 392 -11.18 56.63 -33.00
CA ALA A 392 -9.99 55.78 -32.86
C ALA A 392 -8.86 56.34 -31.97
N ASP A 393 -9.17 56.90 -30.80
CA ASP A 393 -8.21 56.99 -29.66
C ASP A 393 -8.87 57.20 -28.28
N ALA A 394 -9.64 56.23 -27.79
CA ALA A 394 -10.34 56.34 -26.48
C ALA A 394 -10.57 55.02 -25.69
N VAL A 395 -9.90 53.92 -26.04
CA VAL A 395 -10.03 52.63 -25.30
C VAL A 395 -8.65 52.02 -25.04
N ARG A 396 -8.02 52.36 -23.92
CA ARG A 396 -6.76 51.74 -23.48
C ARG A 396 -6.55 51.85 -21.96
N GLY A 397 -6.87 50.78 -21.23
CA GLY A 397 -6.45 50.63 -19.83
C GLY A 397 -7.45 49.93 -18.91
N LEU A 398 -7.53 48.60 -18.98
CA LEU A 398 -7.87 47.67 -17.87
C LEU A 398 -7.82 46.19 -18.34
N ALA A 399 -6.72 45.77 -18.97
CA ALA A 399 -6.49 44.39 -19.40
C ALA A 399 -4.99 44.05 -19.40
N GLY A 400 -4.39 43.86 -18.23
CA GLY A 400 -2.96 43.58 -18.05
C GLY A 400 -2.63 42.08 -18.00
N GLY A 401 -2.61 41.40 -19.15
CA GLY A 401 -2.19 40.00 -19.27
C GLY A 401 -1.20 39.81 -20.43
N ALA A 402 -0.04 39.22 -20.17
CA ALA A 402 1.05 39.18 -21.15
C ALA A 402 0.77 38.21 -22.31
N ALA A 403 0.65 38.74 -23.53
CA ALA A 403 0.54 37.96 -24.75
C ALA A 403 1.91 37.38 -25.15
N GLY A 404 2.10 36.07 -24.96
CA GLY A 404 3.22 35.32 -25.55
C GLY A 404 2.95 34.98 -27.02
N GLN A 405 4.01 34.78 -27.81
CA GLN A 405 3.91 34.35 -29.20
C GLN A 405 3.35 32.91 -29.31
N PRO A 406 2.58 32.59 -30.37
CA PRO A 406 2.07 31.24 -30.59
C PRO A 406 3.21 30.26 -30.89
N VAL A 407 3.12 29.04 -30.36
CA VAL A 407 4.14 27.99 -30.54
C VAL A 407 3.56 26.89 -31.44
N ARG A 408 4.29 26.49 -32.49
CA ARG A 408 3.88 25.35 -33.33
C ARG A 408 4.29 24.03 -32.69
N CYS A 409 3.40 23.04 -32.73
CA CYS A 409 3.69 21.71 -32.23
C CYS A 409 4.76 21.01 -33.10
N PRO A 410 5.87 20.51 -32.54
CA PRO A 410 6.91 19.83 -33.31
C PRO A 410 6.47 18.47 -33.87
N ALA A 411 5.38 17.88 -33.36
CA ALA A 411 4.89 16.57 -33.79
C ALA A 411 3.80 16.62 -34.87
N CYS A 412 3.06 17.73 -35.01
CA CYS A 412 1.94 17.84 -35.96
C CYS A 412 1.76 19.22 -36.62
N GLY A 413 2.68 20.17 -36.42
CA GLY A 413 2.70 21.48 -37.07
C GLY A 413 1.63 22.49 -36.63
N LYS A 414 0.52 22.04 -36.04
CA LYS A 414 -0.57 22.91 -35.56
C LYS A 414 -0.10 23.94 -34.52
N GLU A 415 -0.68 25.13 -34.59
CA GLU A 415 -0.39 26.26 -33.71
C GLU A 415 -1.09 26.11 -32.36
N LEU A 416 -0.39 26.47 -31.28
CA LEU A 416 -0.86 26.35 -29.90
C LEU A 416 -0.75 27.70 -29.16
N PRO A 417 -1.68 27.98 -28.23
CA PRO A 417 -1.60 29.17 -27.38
C PRO A 417 -0.34 29.13 -26.49
N ALA A 418 0.22 30.30 -26.21
CA ALA A 418 1.45 30.44 -25.46
C ALA A 418 1.36 29.77 -24.07
N GLY A 419 2.36 28.95 -23.74
CA GLY A 419 2.42 28.22 -22.46
C GLY A 419 1.75 26.83 -22.44
N ALA A 420 1.15 26.37 -23.55
CA ALA A 420 0.61 25.01 -23.65
C ALA A 420 1.70 23.94 -23.44
N LYS A 421 1.60 23.16 -22.35
CA LYS A 421 2.57 22.09 -22.00
C LYS A 421 2.43 20.82 -22.84
N PHE A 422 1.31 20.64 -23.53
CA PHE A 422 0.98 19.52 -24.39
C PHE A 422 0.16 20.04 -25.59
N CYS A 423 0.29 19.39 -26.74
CA CYS A 423 -0.52 19.69 -27.90
C CYS A 423 -1.97 19.21 -27.69
N LEU A 424 -2.93 20.12 -27.87
CA LEU A 424 -4.37 19.87 -27.71
C LEU A 424 -4.95 18.92 -28.77
N GLU A 425 -4.15 18.52 -29.77
CA GLU A 425 -4.57 17.82 -30.99
C GLU A 425 -3.91 16.46 -31.17
N CYS A 426 -2.63 16.32 -30.80
CA CYS A 426 -1.88 15.06 -30.90
C CYS A 426 -1.32 14.56 -29.55
N GLY A 427 -1.59 15.25 -28.44
CA GLY A 427 -1.13 14.87 -27.09
C GLY A 427 0.39 15.03 -26.83
N ALA A 428 1.21 15.26 -27.86
CA ALA A 428 2.66 15.40 -27.72
C ALA A 428 3.04 16.53 -26.75
N ARG A 429 3.97 16.26 -25.83
CA ARG A 429 4.45 17.26 -24.86
C ARG A 429 5.19 18.38 -25.58
N VAL A 430 4.76 19.62 -25.34
CA VAL A 430 5.40 20.84 -25.83
C VAL A 430 6.08 21.49 -24.63
N ALA A 431 7.38 21.26 -24.50
CA ALA A 431 8.15 21.88 -23.43
C ALA A 431 8.34 23.38 -23.72
N PRO A 432 8.09 24.29 -22.76
CA PRO A 432 8.56 25.66 -22.90
C PRO A 432 10.10 25.65 -22.95
N ALA A 433 10.69 26.49 -23.80
CA ALA A 433 12.14 26.57 -23.96
C ALA A 433 12.81 26.86 -22.61
N ALA A 434 13.61 25.91 -22.13
CA ALA A 434 14.38 26.08 -20.91
C ALA A 434 15.42 27.19 -21.11
N ARG A 435 15.67 28.01 -20.08
CA ARG A 435 16.73 29.03 -20.11
C ARG A 435 18.10 28.34 -20.19
N GLU A 436 18.67 28.29 -21.38
CA GLU A 436 20.04 27.85 -21.61
C GLU A 436 21.03 28.68 -20.78
N VAL A 437 22.02 27.99 -20.19
CA VAL A 437 23.16 28.62 -19.52
C VAL A 437 24.40 28.37 -20.39
N VAL A 438 25.30 29.35 -20.46
CA VAL A 438 26.59 29.17 -21.14
C VAL A 438 27.58 28.57 -20.14
N CYS A 439 28.11 27.39 -20.45
CA CYS A 439 29.06 26.71 -19.56
C CYS A 439 30.39 27.48 -19.51
N PRO A 440 30.91 27.87 -18.33
CA PRO A 440 32.16 28.61 -18.21
C PRO A 440 33.40 27.80 -18.61
N ALA A 441 33.32 26.46 -18.61
CA ALA A 441 34.44 25.58 -18.94
C ALA A 441 34.59 25.27 -20.45
N CYS A 442 33.53 25.39 -21.25
CA CYS A 442 33.55 25.02 -22.67
C CYS A 442 32.84 26.00 -23.62
N GLY A 443 32.22 27.07 -23.11
CA GLY A 443 31.54 28.10 -23.92
C GLY A 443 30.24 27.65 -24.60
N LYS A 444 29.88 26.36 -24.53
CA LYS A 444 28.64 25.83 -25.11
C LYS A 444 27.42 26.17 -24.25
N ARG A 445 26.27 26.34 -24.92
CA ARG A 445 24.95 26.45 -24.31
C ARG A 445 24.48 25.06 -23.86
N THR A 446 23.90 24.98 -22.66
CA THR A 446 23.44 23.73 -22.04
C THR A 446 22.21 24.03 -21.15
N PRO A 447 21.25 23.10 -21.01
CA PRO A 447 20.10 23.31 -20.12
C PRO A 447 20.53 23.47 -18.64
N PRO A 448 19.72 24.15 -17.81
CA PRO A 448 20.09 24.44 -16.43
C PRO A 448 20.08 23.16 -15.59
N GLY A 449 21.25 22.77 -15.09
CA GLY A 449 21.47 21.59 -14.26
C GLY A 449 22.76 21.74 -13.45
N LYS A 450 23.13 20.73 -12.67
CA LYS A 450 24.38 20.77 -11.86
C LYS A 450 25.66 20.57 -12.69
N PHE A 451 25.56 19.97 -13.87
CA PHE A 451 26.68 19.62 -14.73
C PHE A 451 26.34 19.90 -16.19
N CYS A 452 27.33 20.32 -16.97
CA CYS A 452 27.20 20.59 -18.39
C CYS A 452 27.00 19.29 -19.17
N THR A 453 25.94 19.23 -19.97
CA THR A 453 25.61 18.08 -20.83
C THR A 453 26.69 17.77 -21.88
N GLU A 454 27.54 18.75 -22.21
CA GLU A 454 28.53 18.66 -23.30
C GLU A 454 29.96 18.33 -22.83
N CYS A 455 30.28 18.53 -21.54
CA CYS A 455 31.64 18.33 -21.02
C CYS A 455 31.73 17.84 -19.56
N GLY A 456 30.61 17.62 -18.88
CA GLY A 456 30.58 17.13 -17.49
C GLY A 456 31.03 18.13 -16.41
N ALA A 457 31.60 19.28 -16.78
CA ALA A 457 31.99 20.32 -15.84
C ALA A 457 30.78 20.88 -15.06
N GLN A 458 30.99 21.24 -13.81
CA GLN A 458 29.95 21.84 -12.96
C GLN A 458 29.51 23.22 -13.53
N LEU A 459 28.22 23.52 -13.45
CA LEU A 459 27.58 24.77 -13.93
C LEU A 459 27.29 25.76 -12.79
#